data_AF-A0A940UAF1-F1
#
_entry.id   AF-A0A940UAF1-F1
#
_cell.length_a   1.000
_cell.length_b   1.000
_cell.length_c   1.000
_cell.angle_alpha   90.00
_cell.angle_beta   90.00
_cell.angle_gamma   90.00
#
_symmetry.space_group_name_H-M   'P 1'
#
loop_
_entity.id
_entity.type
_entity.pdbx_description
1 polymer ?
#
loop_
_entity_poly.entity_id
_entity_poly.type
_entity_poly.pdbx_seq_one_letter_code
_entity_poly.pdbx_strand_id
1 'polypeptide(L)'
;TYLMGTSLARPIIAKGQIEIAKKEKADAVCHGATGKGNDQVRFELTYMALKPDIRIIAAWRDSKWPFQSREQMIDYAAKHGIPLPVSKAKPYSSDRNLLHISHEGGILEDPWSEPPEDMFVLTVSPEKAPDRPTYLEIDFKKLAASTRRRGERFCGRPTAPWNPSPWTAK
;
A
#
# COMPACT_ATOMS: atom_id res chain seq x y z
N THR A 1 -6.52 -0.78 17.63
CA THR A 1 -5.59 0.31 17.26
C THR A 1 -5.29 0.26 15.77
N TYR A 2 -5.22 1.40 15.08
CA TYR A 2 -4.86 1.48 13.66
C TYR A 2 -3.35 1.74 13.50
N LEU A 3 -2.66 0.96 12.66
CA LEU A 3 -1.19 0.97 12.54
C LEU A 3 -0.63 2.06 11.63
N MET A 4 -1.48 2.95 11.10
CA MET A 4 -1.08 4.14 10.33
C MET A 4 -0.24 3.85 9.07
N GLY A 5 -0.16 2.61 8.57
CA GLY A 5 0.75 2.26 7.49
C GLY A 5 0.47 2.99 6.18
N THR A 6 -0.81 3.28 5.90
CA THR A 6 -1.22 4.10 4.76
C THR A 6 -0.75 5.54 4.97
N SER A 7 -1.08 6.13 6.13
CA SER A 7 -0.71 7.50 6.49
C SER A 7 0.80 7.76 6.43
N LEU A 8 1.62 6.80 6.86
CA LEU A 8 3.09 6.92 6.83
C LEU A 8 3.67 6.78 5.41
N ALA A 9 3.05 5.95 4.57
CA ALA A 9 3.55 5.70 3.22
C ALA A 9 3.37 6.90 2.28
N ARG A 10 2.26 7.65 2.38
CA ARG A 10 1.91 8.69 1.40
C ARG A 10 2.94 9.82 1.33
N PRO A 11 3.43 10.38 2.46
CA PRO A 11 4.49 11.39 2.41
C PRO A 11 5.78 10.88 1.77
N ILE A 12 6.13 9.60 1.96
CA ILE A 12 7.32 8.98 1.36
C ILE A 12 7.16 8.88 -0.15
N ILE A 13 6.00 8.42 -0.63
CA ILE A 13 5.69 8.35 -2.07
C ILE A 13 5.70 9.76 -2.68
N ALA A 14 5.03 10.71 -2.03
CA ALA A 14 4.94 12.09 -2.48
C ALA A 14 6.34 12.74 -2.60
N LYS A 15 7.20 12.52 -1.61
CA LYS A 15 8.61 12.94 -1.65
C LYS A 15 9.32 12.35 -2.87
N GLY A 16 9.20 11.05 -3.10
CA GLY A 16 9.79 10.40 -4.28
C GLY A 16 9.31 11.02 -5.60
N GLN A 17 8.01 11.30 -5.72
CA GLN A 17 7.47 11.96 -6.92
C GLN A 17 8.03 13.37 -7.12
N ILE A 18 8.18 14.17 -6.05
CA ILE A 18 8.80 15.50 -6.14
C ILE A 18 10.28 15.42 -6.52
N GLU A 19 11.02 14.46 -5.98
CA GLU A 19 12.42 14.24 -6.34
C GLU A 19 12.57 13.90 -7.83
N ILE A 20 11.72 13.02 -8.37
CA ILE A 20 11.71 12.71 -9.80
C ILE A 20 11.26 13.93 -10.63
N ALA A 21 10.20 14.64 -10.21
CA ALA A 21 9.74 15.84 -10.92
C ALA A 21 10.85 16.91 -11.03
N LYS A 22 11.69 17.06 -10.00
CA LYS A 22 12.86 17.96 -10.05
C LYS A 22 13.92 17.47 -11.06
N LYS A 23 14.20 16.16 -11.10
CA LYS A 23 15.18 15.57 -12.03
C LYS A 23 14.74 15.67 -13.48
N GLU A 24 13.47 15.37 -13.74
CA GLU A 24 12.88 15.39 -15.08
C GLU A 24 12.44 16.79 -15.54
N LYS A 25 12.63 17.81 -14.69
CA LYS A 25 12.18 19.19 -14.94
C LYS A 25 10.67 19.27 -15.24
N ALA A 26 9.87 18.41 -14.59
CA ALA A 26 8.42 18.41 -14.72
C ALA A 26 7.81 19.65 -14.03
N ASP A 27 6.79 20.19 -14.67
CA ASP A 27 5.96 21.31 -14.22
C ASP A 27 4.80 20.85 -13.33
N ALA A 28 4.41 19.58 -13.42
CA ALA A 28 3.31 19.00 -12.66
C ALA A 28 3.62 17.62 -12.06
N VAL A 29 2.87 17.26 -11.01
CA VAL A 29 2.78 15.89 -10.47
C VAL A 29 1.31 15.45 -10.45
N CYS A 30 1.07 14.16 -10.62
CA CYS A 30 -0.27 13.57 -10.64
C CYS A 30 -0.42 12.49 -9.56
N HIS A 31 -1.61 12.42 -8.94
CA HIS A 31 -1.99 11.31 -8.07
C HIS A 31 -3.42 10.81 -8.40
N GLY A 32 -3.65 9.52 -8.14
CA GLY A 32 -4.92 8.84 -8.39
C GLY A 32 -5.76 8.63 -7.12
N ALA A 33 -5.58 9.44 -6.08
CA ALA A 33 -6.41 9.35 -4.88
C ALA A 33 -7.83 9.86 -5.16
N THR A 34 -8.85 9.18 -4.65
CA THR A 34 -10.26 9.56 -4.84
C THR A 34 -10.61 10.81 -4.02
N GLY A 35 -11.63 11.54 -4.43
CA GLY A 35 -12.09 12.76 -3.75
C GLY A 35 -12.76 12.54 -2.38
N LYS A 36 -13.08 11.30 -2.02
CA LYS A 36 -13.72 10.95 -0.73
C LYS A 36 -12.73 10.50 0.34
N GLY A 37 -11.49 10.17 -0.06
CA GLY A 37 -10.49 9.56 0.83
C GLY A 37 -9.53 10.56 1.46
N ASN A 38 -8.80 10.11 2.48
CA ASN A 38 -7.77 10.88 3.18
C ASN A 38 -6.47 11.03 2.36
N ASP A 39 -6.25 10.15 1.39
CA ASP A 39 -4.98 10.09 0.65
C ASP A 39 -4.72 11.32 -0.20
N GLN A 40 -5.76 11.97 -0.75
CA GLN A 40 -5.62 13.22 -1.49
C GLN A 40 -4.95 14.29 -0.63
N VAL A 41 -5.40 14.44 0.62
CA VAL A 41 -4.87 15.44 1.56
C VAL A 41 -3.42 15.12 1.91
N ARG A 42 -3.10 13.85 2.14
CA ARG A 42 -1.74 13.40 2.49
C ARG A 42 -0.75 13.68 1.35
N PHE A 43 -1.13 13.40 0.12
CA PHE A 43 -0.32 13.69 -1.07
C PHE A 43 -0.15 15.20 -1.26
N GLU A 44 -1.26 15.93 -1.34
CA GLU A 44 -1.28 17.36 -1.67
C GLU A 44 -0.54 18.22 -0.64
N LEU A 45 -0.75 17.97 0.66
CA LEU A 45 0.00 18.66 1.71
C LEU A 45 1.50 18.39 1.61
N THR A 46 1.89 17.15 1.28
CA THR A 46 3.32 16.81 1.14
C THR A 46 3.93 17.47 -0.11
N TYR A 47 3.22 17.49 -1.24
CA TYR A 47 3.67 18.20 -2.44
C TYR A 47 3.87 19.68 -2.16
N MET A 48 2.86 20.34 -1.57
CA MET A 48 2.92 21.76 -1.21
C MET A 48 4.06 22.06 -0.24
N ALA A 49 4.34 21.17 0.72
CA ALA A 49 5.45 21.34 1.65
C ALA A 49 6.83 21.19 0.98
N LEU A 50 6.98 20.36 -0.04
CA LEU A 50 8.29 20.03 -0.65
C LEU A 50 8.61 20.82 -1.93
N LYS A 51 7.59 21.29 -2.65
CA LYS A 51 7.69 22.10 -3.87
C LYS A 51 6.39 22.91 -4.05
N PRO A 52 6.22 24.05 -3.35
CA PRO A 52 4.96 24.82 -3.34
C PRO A 52 4.50 25.32 -4.72
N ASP A 53 5.42 25.47 -5.66
CA ASP A 53 5.20 25.92 -7.04
C ASP A 53 4.80 24.80 -8.00
N ILE A 54 4.80 23.54 -7.57
CA ILE A 54 4.41 22.42 -8.45
C ILE A 54 2.91 22.45 -8.73
N ARG A 55 2.54 22.26 -10.00
CA ARG A 55 1.14 22.02 -10.35
C ARG A 55 0.74 20.61 -9.90
N ILE A 56 -0.35 20.51 -9.14
CA ILE A 56 -0.89 19.22 -8.72
C ILE A 56 -2.09 18.84 -9.59
N ILE A 57 -2.07 17.63 -10.14
CA ILE A 57 -3.17 17.04 -10.91
C ILE A 57 -3.77 15.89 -10.09
N ALA A 58 -5.00 16.09 -9.60
CA ALA A 58 -5.75 15.06 -8.91
C ALA A 58 -6.71 14.39 -9.90
N ALA A 59 -6.29 13.29 -10.53
CA ALA A 59 -6.98 12.71 -11.69
C ALA A 59 -8.48 12.46 -11.44
N TRP A 60 -8.84 11.88 -10.27
CA TRP A 60 -10.24 11.59 -9.91
C TRP A 60 -11.12 12.80 -9.62
N ARG A 61 -10.52 13.99 -9.46
CA ARG A 61 -11.25 15.26 -9.23
C ARG A 61 -11.19 16.18 -10.44
N ASP A 62 -10.40 15.83 -11.45
CA ASP A 62 -10.30 16.62 -12.67
C ASP A 62 -11.61 16.49 -13.47
N SER A 63 -12.16 17.62 -13.92
CA SER A 63 -13.39 17.63 -14.73
C SER A 63 -13.23 16.91 -16.07
N LYS A 64 -11.99 16.70 -16.52
CA LYS A 64 -11.66 15.94 -17.73
C LYS A 64 -11.62 14.43 -17.49
N TRP A 65 -11.78 13.96 -16.26
CA TRP A 65 -11.82 12.53 -15.95
C TRP A 65 -13.18 11.94 -16.38
N PRO A 66 -13.22 11.09 -17.43
CA PRO A 66 -14.49 10.68 -18.04
C PRO A 66 -15.12 9.45 -17.37
N PHE A 67 -14.40 8.79 -16.46
CA PHE A 67 -14.80 7.50 -15.92
C PHE A 67 -15.61 7.64 -14.64
N GLN A 68 -16.78 7.01 -14.63
CA GLN A 68 -17.71 6.98 -13.50
C GLN A 68 -17.78 5.61 -12.83
N SER A 69 -17.27 4.56 -13.49
CA SER A 69 -17.28 3.19 -12.95
C SER A 69 -16.00 2.43 -13.27
N ARG A 70 -15.80 1.32 -12.55
CA ARG A 70 -14.68 0.41 -12.77
C ARG A 70 -14.77 -0.28 -14.13
N GLU A 71 -15.98 -0.62 -14.56
CA GLU A 71 -16.27 -1.24 -15.86
C GLU A 71 -15.81 -0.34 -17.00
N GLN A 72 -16.14 0.97 -16.95
CA GLN A 72 -15.70 1.92 -17.98
C GLN A 72 -14.17 2.02 -18.07
N MET A 73 -13.47 1.94 -16.94
CA MET A 73 -12.00 1.93 -16.93
C MET A 73 -11.43 0.62 -17.49
N ILE A 74 -12.09 -0.52 -17.25
CA ILE A 74 -11.71 -1.81 -17.84
C ILE A 74 -11.91 -1.78 -19.35
N ASP A 75 -13.05 -1.29 -19.83
CA ASP A 75 -13.34 -1.17 -21.27
C ASP A 75 -12.37 -0.21 -21.95
N TYR A 76 -12.04 0.91 -21.30
CA TYR A 76 -11.01 1.83 -21.78
C TYR A 76 -9.65 1.17 -21.88
N ALA A 77 -9.21 0.47 -20.83
CA ALA A 77 -7.94 -0.25 -20.84
C ALA A 77 -7.91 -1.30 -21.96
N ALA A 78 -8.99 -2.07 -22.15
CA ALA A 78 -9.11 -3.06 -23.22
C ALA A 78 -9.05 -2.40 -24.62
N LYS A 79 -9.79 -1.32 -24.83
CA LYS A 79 -9.80 -0.55 -26.10
C LYS A 79 -8.42 0.02 -26.44
N HIS A 80 -7.64 0.39 -25.42
CA HIS A 80 -6.30 0.99 -25.58
C HIS A 80 -5.16 -0.03 -25.42
N GLY A 81 -5.46 -1.33 -25.33
CA GLY A 81 -4.44 -2.38 -25.23
C GLY A 81 -3.61 -2.33 -23.93
N ILE A 82 -4.15 -1.75 -22.86
CA ILE A 82 -3.51 -1.68 -21.54
C ILE A 82 -3.82 -3.00 -20.81
N PRO A 83 -2.83 -3.87 -20.55
CA PRO A 83 -3.06 -5.13 -19.87
C PRO A 83 -3.45 -4.87 -18.42
N LEU A 84 -4.63 -5.32 -18.02
CA LEU A 84 -5.09 -5.23 -16.63
C LEU A 84 -4.86 -6.55 -15.90
N PRO A 85 -4.18 -6.55 -14.73
CA PRO A 85 -3.93 -7.75 -13.95
C PRO A 85 -5.16 -8.22 -13.14
N VAL A 86 -6.35 -7.63 -13.37
CA VAL A 86 -7.54 -7.82 -12.51
C VAL A 86 -8.58 -8.70 -13.15
N SER A 87 -8.83 -9.85 -12.52
CA SER A 87 -10.10 -10.58 -12.63
C SER A 87 -11.15 -9.90 -11.74
N LYS A 88 -12.45 -10.08 -12.04
CA LYS A 88 -13.59 -9.56 -11.25
C LYS A 88 -13.65 -10.09 -9.79
N ALA A 89 -12.68 -10.89 -9.35
CA ALA A 89 -12.83 -11.82 -8.25
C ALA A 89 -12.48 -11.27 -6.84
N LYS A 90 -11.94 -10.05 -6.72
CA LYS A 90 -11.62 -9.48 -5.39
C LYS A 90 -12.42 -8.19 -5.16
N PRO A 91 -13.44 -8.21 -4.30
CA PRO A 91 -14.35 -7.07 -4.11
C PRO A 91 -13.77 -5.96 -3.22
N TYR A 92 -12.62 -6.18 -2.57
CA TYR A 92 -12.04 -5.24 -1.63
C TYR A 92 -11.09 -4.24 -2.30
N SER A 93 -11.14 -2.99 -1.85
CA SER A 93 -10.03 -2.05 -2.02
C SER A 93 -8.96 -2.43 -1.01
N SER A 94 -7.70 -2.51 -1.44
CA SER A 94 -6.61 -2.95 -0.57
C SER A 94 -5.34 -2.15 -0.79
N ASP A 95 -4.65 -1.85 0.31
CA ASP A 95 -3.38 -1.13 0.30
C ASP A 95 -2.36 -1.90 1.15
N ARG A 96 -1.28 -2.34 0.52
CA ARG A 96 -0.23 -3.16 1.14
C ARG A 96 1.12 -2.48 1.03
N ASN A 97 1.83 -2.49 2.15
CA ASN A 97 3.25 -2.15 2.21
C ASN A 97 3.96 -3.11 3.19
N LEU A 98 5.23 -2.84 3.51
CA LEU A 98 5.99 -3.69 4.43
C LEU A 98 5.45 -3.67 5.86
N LEU A 99 4.76 -2.61 6.26
CA LEU A 99 4.24 -2.45 7.62
C LEU A 99 2.86 -3.08 7.79
N HIS A 100 1.99 -3.00 6.78
CA HIS A 100 0.62 -3.53 6.89
C HIS A 100 0.00 -3.95 5.56
N ILE A 101 -1.18 -4.54 5.67
CA ILE A 101 -2.21 -4.54 4.62
C ILE A 101 -3.51 -3.99 5.22
N SER A 102 -4.19 -3.10 4.50
CA SER A 102 -5.54 -2.65 4.82
C SER A 102 -6.54 -3.11 3.76
N HIS A 103 -7.78 -3.37 4.19
CA HIS A 103 -8.90 -3.74 3.34
C HIS A 103 -10.10 -2.83 3.67
N GLU A 104 -10.84 -2.41 2.65
CA GLU A 104 -12.07 -1.61 2.78
C GLU A 104 -13.05 -1.95 1.65
N GLY A 105 -14.31 -1.52 1.78
CA GLY A 105 -15.35 -1.76 0.78
C GLY A 105 -15.98 -3.16 0.84
N GLY A 106 -17.03 -3.34 0.05
CA GLY A 106 -17.77 -4.61 -0.03
C GLY A 106 -18.50 -4.95 1.26
N ILE A 107 -18.38 -6.21 1.71
CA ILE A 107 -19.02 -6.69 2.96
C ILE A 107 -18.58 -5.92 4.21
N LEU A 108 -17.39 -5.29 4.17
CA LEU A 108 -16.81 -4.55 5.29
C LEU A 108 -17.49 -3.20 5.57
N GLU A 109 -18.35 -2.74 4.66
CA GLU A 109 -19.15 -1.54 4.90
C GLU A 109 -20.29 -1.78 5.88
N ASP A 110 -20.64 -3.05 6.15
CA ASP A 110 -21.57 -3.44 7.21
C ASP A 110 -20.80 -3.91 8.45
N PRO A 111 -20.76 -3.13 9.55
CA PRO A 111 -20.07 -3.51 10.77
C PRO A 111 -20.64 -4.75 11.47
N TRP A 112 -21.84 -5.19 11.08
CA TRP A 112 -22.47 -6.41 11.60
C TRP A 112 -22.10 -7.67 10.83
N SER A 113 -21.41 -7.52 9.70
CA SER A 113 -20.93 -8.62 8.89
C SER A 113 -19.51 -9.04 9.31
N GLU A 114 -19.30 -10.35 9.44
CA GLU A 114 -17.99 -10.91 9.77
C GLU A 114 -17.04 -10.87 8.54
N PRO A 115 -15.76 -10.48 8.70
CA PRO A 115 -14.81 -10.50 7.60
C PRO A 115 -14.54 -11.94 7.15
N PRO A 116 -14.61 -12.25 5.84
CA PRO A 116 -14.33 -13.59 5.35
C PRO A 116 -12.86 -13.97 5.48
N GLU A 117 -12.63 -15.27 5.62
CA GLU A 117 -11.32 -15.89 5.86
C GLU A 117 -10.27 -15.56 4.78
N ASP A 118 -10.70 -15.34 3.54
CA ASP A 118 -9.82 -15.04 2.41
C ASP A 118 -9.21 -13.61 2.46
N MET A 119 -9.64 -12.79 3.43
CA MET A 119 -9.04 -11.49 3.72
C MET A 119 -7.70 -11.57 4.47
N PHE A 120 -7.43 -12.67 5.16
CA PHE A 120 -6.17 -12.84 5.89
C PHE A 120 -5.03 -13.13 4.90
N VAL A 121 -4.34 -12.08 4.45
CA VAL A 121 -3.24 -12.18 3.47
C VAL A 121 -1.86 -12.33 4.13
N LEU A 122 -1.63 -11.66 5.27
CA LEU A 122 -0.35 -11.67 6.00
C LEU A 122 -0.34 -12.57 7.23
N THR A 123 -1.53 -12.93 7.69
CA THR A 123 -1.76 -13.74 8.89
C THR A 123 -2.72 -14.88 8.55
N VAL A 124 -2.98 -15.73 9.52
CA VAL A 124 -4.11 -16.66 9.50
C VAL A 124 -5.11 -16.22 10.57
N SER A 125 -6.34 -16.73 10.50
CA SER A 125 -7.30 -16.59 11.59
C SER A 125 -6.76 -17.23 12.88
N PRO A 126 -7.14 -16.73 14.06
CA PRO A 126 -6.74 -17.32 15.33
C PRO A 126 -7.04 -18.82 15.43
N GLU A 127 -8.16 -19.28 14.88
CA GLU A 127 -8.60 -20.68 14.84
C GLU A 127 -7.67 -21.57 14.02
N LYS A 128 -6.90 -20.99 13.08
CA LYS A 128 -5.91 -21.69 12.26
C LYS A 128 -4.47 -21.40 12.69
N ALA A 129 -4.27 -20.64 13.76
CA ALA A 129 -2.93 -20.37 14.27
C ALA A 129 -2.30 -21.67 14.83
N PRO A 130 -0.97 -21.85 14.74
CA PRO A 130 -0.32 -23.03 15.31
C PRO A 130 -0.48 -23.13 16.83
N ASP A 131 -0.82 -24.32 17.35
CA ASP A 131 -0.95 -24.59 18.79
C ASP A 131 0.38 -24.53 19.57
N ARG A 132 1.50 -24.38 18.86
CA ARG A 132 2.83 -24.32 19.46
C ARG A 132 3.35 -22.87 19.49
N PRO A 133 3.75 -22.34 20.67
CA PRO A 133 4.27 -20.99 20.76
C PRO A 133 5.61 -20.85 20.02
N THR A 134 5.83 -19.67 19.44
CA THR A 134 7.11 -19.26 18.86
C THR A 134 7.72 -18.17 19.72
N TYR A 135 8.88 -18.45 20.33
CA TYR A 135 9.64 -17.48 21.11
C TYR A 135 10.49 -16.60 20.18
N LEU A 136 10.41 -15.28 20.39
CA LEU A 136 11.16 -14.26 19.66
C LEU A 136 11.89 -13.34 20.65
N GLU A 137 13.12 -12.99 20.34
CA GLU A 137 13.92 -12.04 21.11
C GLU A 137 14.22 -10.82 20.23
N ILE A 138 13.86 -9.63 20.71
CA ILE A 138 13.99 -8.39 19.94
C ILE A 138 14.86 -7.42 20.73
N ASP A 139 16.04 -7.13 20.19
CA ASP A 139 16.98 -6.20 20.78
C ASP A 139 16.78 -4.80 20.21
N PHE A 140 16.66 -3.82 21.10
CA PHE A 140 16.61 -2.42 20.74
C PHE A 140 17.96 -1.78 21.03
N LYS A 141 18.65 -1.33 19.97
CA LYS A 141 19.75 -0.38 20.10
C LYS A 141 19.20 1.01 19.80
N LYS A 142 19.61 2.02 20.59
CA LYS A 142 19.18 3.42 20.41
C LYS A 142 19.21 3.78 18.90
N LEU A 143 18.04 4.13 18.36
CA LEU A 143 17.73 4.52 16.96
C LEU A 143 17.72 3.43 15.85
N ALA A 144 17.87 2.14 16.15
CA ALA A 144 17.57 1.08 15.18
C ALA A 144 17.12 -0.20 15.87
N ALA A 145 15.87 -0.62 15.61
CA ALA A 145 15.42 -1.96 15.99
C ALA A 145 16.16 -3.00 15.15
N SER A 146 16.77 -4.00 15.79
CA SER A 146 17.31 -5.18 15.12
C SER A 146 16.57 -6.41 15.65
N THR A 147 15.91 -7.16 14.78
CA THR A 147 15.22 -8.38 15.17
C THR A 147 16.16 -9.57 15.08
N ARG A 148 16.10 -10.50 16.03
CA ARG A 148 16.93 -11.71 16.05
C ARG A 148 16.06 -12.95 16.18
N ARG A 149 16.31 -13.98 15.35
CA ARG A 149 15.68 -15.30 15.50
C ARG A 149 16.78 -16.34 15.63
N ARG A 150 16.82 -17.07 16.76
CA ARG A 150 17.79 -18.15 17.05
C ARG A 150 19.25 -17.83 16.61
N GLY A 151 19.74 -16.65 16.93
CA GLY A 151 21.14 -16.28 16.64
C GLY A 151 21.35 -15.46 15.36
N GLU A 152 20.43 -15.47 14.40
CA GLU A 152 20.52 -14.71 13.15
C GLU A 152 19.98 -13.29 13.30
N ARG A 153 20.79 -12.28 12.93
CA ARG A 153 20.44 -10.85 12.99
C ARG A 153 19.77 -10.41 11.70
N PHE A 154 18.61 -9.78 11.80
CA PHE A 154 17.93 -9.11 10.70
C PHE A 154 17.98 -7.59 10.94
N CYS A 155 18.58 -6.86 9.99
CA CYS A 155 18.62 -5.41 9.97
C CYS A 155 17.49 -4.90 9.05
N GLY A 156 16.83 -3.79 9.42
CA GLY A 156 15.69 -3.20 8.70
C GLY A 156 15.96 -2.69 7.27
N ARG A 157 17.08 -3.05 6.63
CA ARG A 157 17.30 -2.94 5.18
C ARG A 157 17.49 -4.35 4.63
N PRO A 158 16.72 -4.79 3.61
CA PRO A 158 17.06 -6.02 2.91
C PRO A 158 18.38 -5.78 2.16
N THR A 159 19.47 -6.35 2.63
CA THR A 159 20.78 -6.31 1.96
C THR A 159 21.04 -7.55 1.11
N ALA A 160 20.00 -8.32 0.76
CA ALA A 160 20.12 -9.48 -0.12
C ALA A 160 19.00 -9.48 -1.18
N PRO A 161 19.30 -9.84 -2.44
CA PRO A 161 18.27 -10.01 -3.46
C PRO A 161 17.30 -11.11 -3.03
N TRP A 162 16.01 -10.80 -3.13
CA TRP A 162 14.91 -11.70 -2.82
C TRP A 162 14.94 -12.91 -3.76
N ASN A 163 15.24 -14.09 -3.23
CA ASN A 163 15.22 -15.35 -3.97
C ASN A 163 13.94 -16.13 -3.62
N PRO A 164 13.00 -16.33 -4.57
CA PRO A 164 11.79 -17.10 -4.35
C PRO A 164 12.12 -18.57 -4.61
N SER A 165 12.49 -19.32 -3.56
CA SER A 165 12.51 -20.78 -3.64
C SER A 165 11.89 -21.38 -2.37
N PRO A 166 11.15 -22.50 -2.51
CA PRO A 166 10.27 -23.00 -1.47
C PRO A 166 11.10 -23.54 -0.30
N TRP A 167 10.81 -23.00 0.87
CA TRP A 167 11.44 -23.33 2.13
C TRP A 167 11.25 -24.82 2.46
N THR A 168 12.28 -25.64 2.25
CA THR A 168 12.36 -26.98 2.86
C THR A 168 13.08 -26.85 4.21
N ALA A 169 12.34 -27.12 5.29
CA ALA A 169 12.90 -27.31 6.61
C ALA A 169 13.74 -28.60 6.66
N LYS A 170 14.92 -28.54 7.27
CA LYS A 170 15.51 -29.67 7.99
C LYS A 170 15.20 -29.49 9.47
#